data_AF-A0A8J2JYA3-F1
#
_entry.id   AF-A0A8J2JYA3-F1
#
_cell.length_a   1.000
_cell.length_b   1.000
_cell.length_c   1.000
_cell.angle_alpha   90.00
_cell.angle_beta   90.00
_cell.angle_gamma   90.00
#
_symmetry.space_group_name_H-M   'P 1'
#
loop_
_entity.id
_entity.type
_entity.pdbx_description
1 polymer ?
#
loop_
_entity_poly.entity_id
_entity_poly.type
_entity_poly.pdbx_seq_one_letter_code
_entity_poly.pdbx_strand_id
1 'polypeptide(L)'
;MIGHIFIAVLGILVLQECKANGNFPVETPKVGVASDDMIDFINNQPGVLWTAGRNFHPKTPLSYFKKLCGVLPENEEHRLPQRRHRIEGLRIPENFDSRQNWPNCPSLKEIRDQGSCGSCW
;
A
#
# COMPACT_ATOMS: atom_id res chain seq x y z
N MET A 1 -24.33 -25.23 37.68
CA MET A 1 -23.19 -26.15 37.46
C MET A 1 -23.24 -26.52 35.99
N ILE A 2 -22.33 -25.96 35.17
CA ILE A 2 -21.03 -26.56 34.82
C ILE A 2 -21.27 -27.98 34.31
N GLY A 3 -20.99 -28.41 33.09
CA GLY A 3 -20.28 -27.93 31.91
C GLY A 3 -20.49 -29.08 30.89
N HIS A 4 -19.82 -29.27 29.77
CA HIS A 4 -18.79 -28.59 29.02
C HIS A 4 -18.45 -29.59 27.90
N ILE A 5 -18.16 -29.10 26.68
CA ILE A 5 -17.17 -29.66 25.74
C ILE A 5 -17.64 -30.78 24.78
N PHE A 6 -17.10 -30.64 23.56
CA PHE A 6 -17.02 -31.60 22.44
C PHE A 6 -18.07 -31.47 21.33
N ILE A 7 -18.15 -30.29 20.72
CA ILE A 7 -18.30 -30.25 19.26
C ILE A 7 -16.92 -29.87 18.69
N ALA A 8 -16.28 -30.89 18.12
CA ALA A 8 -15.05 -30.83 17.33
C ALA A 8 -15.05 -29.60 16.40
N VAL A 9 -14.08 -28.69 16.49
CA VAL A 9 -12.72 -28.84 15.97
C VAL A 9 -12.72 -29.41 14.56
N LEU A 10 -12.92 -28.54 13.56
CA LEU A 10 -12.29 -28.51 12.23
C LEU A 10 -13.15 -27.64 11.29
N GLY A 11 -13.15 -26.34 11.57
CA GLY A 11 -13.79 -25.31 10.77
C GLY A 11 -12.93 -24.05 10.77
N ILE A 12 -11.70 -24.25 10.32
CA ILE A 12 -10.70 -23.28 9.83
C ILE A 12 -11.06 -21.80 10.08
N LEU A 13 -10.36 -21.24 11.07
CA LEU A 13 -10.17 -19.82 11.36
C LEU A 13 -9.69 -19.05 10.11
N VAL A 14 -10.59 -18.53 9.28
CA VAL A 14 -10.31 -17.44 8.34
C VAL A 14 -11.44 -16.43 8.39
N LEU A 15 -11.71 -15.86 9.56
CA LEU A 15 -12.44 -14.59 9.71
C LEU A 15 -12.00 -13.95 11.04
N GLN A 16 -10.71 -13.64 11.18
CA GLN A 16 -10.33 -12.56 12.11
C GLN A 16 -10.33 -11.29 11.26
N GLU A 17 -11.36 -10.50 11.49
CA GLU A 17 -11.58 -9.18 10.93
C GLU A 17 -10.30 -8.34 10.99
N CYS A 18 -9.97 -7.61 9.93
CA CYS A 18 -9.12 -6.41 10.01
C CYS A 18 -9.86 -5.33 10.83
N LYS A 19 -10.15 -5.60 12.11
CA LYS A 19 -10.52 -4.58 13.07
C LYS A 19 -9.22 -3.91 13.50
N ALA A 20 -8.89 -2.80 12.85
CA ALA A 20 -7.94 -1.83 13.37
C ALA A 20 -8.57 -1.10 14.58
N ASN A 21 -8.91 -1.85 15.63
CA ASN A 21 -9.29 -1.35 16.95
C ASN A 21 -8.29 -1.92 17.95
N GLY A 22 -7.05 -1.49 17.82
CA GLY A 22 -6.00 -1.73 18.79
C GLY A 22 -5.18 -0.45 18.86
N ASN A 23 -5.10 0.15 20.04
CA ASN A 23 -4.03 1.07 20.36
C ASN A 23 -2.75 0.21 20.39
N PHE A 24 -2.24 -0.16 19.23
CA PHE A 24 -0.98 -0.87 19.13
C PHE A 24 0.09 0.10 19.63
N PRO A 25 0.83 -0.23 20.70
CA PRO A 25 2.13 0.39 20.88
C PRO A 25 2.97 -0.10 19.72
N VAL A 26 2.87 0.59 18.57
CA VAL A 26 3.93 0.51 17.58
C VAL A 26 5.09 1.24 18.25
N GLU A 27 5.86 0.51 19.06
CA GLU A 27 7.25 0.88 19.26
C GLU A 27 7.82 0.94 17.86
N THR A 28 7.85 2.14 17.29
CA THR A 28 8.53 2.36 16.02
C THR A 28 9.97 2.05 16.32
N PRO A 29 10.52 0.93 15.80
CA PRO A 29 11.91 0.66 16.05
C PRO A 29 12.66 1.85 15.44
N LYS A 30 13.60 2.43 16.19
CA LYS A 30 14.38 3.61 15.77
C LYS A 30 15.37 3.19 14.69
N VAL A 31 14.84 2.82 13.54
CA VAL A 31 15.58 2.30 12.41
C VAL A 31 15.78 3.43 11.41
N GLY A 32 16.97 3.49 10.81
CA GLY A 32 17.26 4.47 9.76
C GLY A 32 16.29 4.33 8.59
N VAL A 33 15.88 5.46 8.01
CA VAL A 33 15.01 5.45 6.83
C VAL A 33 15.70 4.70 5.70
N ALA A 34 15.02 3.68 5.17
CA ALA A 34 15.53 2.79 4.14
C ALA A 34 16.90 2.17 4.48
N SER A 35 17.21 1.89 5.76
CA SER A 35 18.42 1.14 6.14
C SER A 35 18.25 -0.36 5.89
N ASP A 36 19.35 -1.13 5.98
CA ASP A 36 19.28 -2.60 5.90
C ASP A 36 18.47 -3.16 7.06
N ASP A 37 18.66 -2.63 8.28
CA ASP A 37 17.84 -2.96 9.44
C ASP A 37 16.33 -2.75 9.18
N MET A 38 15.94 -1.76 8.37
CA MET A 38 14.52 -1.50 8.05
C MET A 38 14.00 -2.58 7.10
N ILE A 39 14.81 -2.95 6.11
CA ILE A 39 14.49 -4.02 5.16
C ILE A 39 14.32 -5.34 5.92
N ASP A 40 15.27 -5.67 6.79
CA ASP A 40 15.23 -6.89 7.59
C ASP A 40 14.05 -6.89 8.56
N PHE A 41 13.79 -5.76 9.22
CA PHE A 41 12.64 -5.62 10.10
C PHE A 41 11.33 -5.93 9.36
N ILE A 42 11.14 -5.38 8.16
CA ILE A 42 9.92 -5.59 7.36
C ILE A 42 9.81 -7.05 6.91
N ASN A 43 10.88 -7.62 6.36
CA ASN A 43 10.87 -8.97 5.82
C ASN A 43 10.65 -10.05 6.90
N ASN A 44 10.97 -9.74 8.16
CA ASN A 44 10.75 -10.64 9.29
C ASN A 44 9.38 -10.44 9.98
N GLN A 45 8.51 -9.54 9.49
CA GLN A 45 7.17 -9.39 10.06
C GLN A 45 6.27 -10.58 9.71
N PRO A 46 5.47 -11.08 10.68
CA PRO A 46 4.55 -12.17 10.42
C PRO A 46 3.47 -11.73 9.42
N GLY A 47 3.27 -12.53 8.36
CA GLY A 47 2.23 -12.29 7.37
C GLY A 47 2.55 -11.20 6.33
N VAL A 48 3.81 -10.78 6.20
CA VAL A 48 4.21 -9.86 5.13
C VAL A 48 4.02 -10.53 3.75
N LEU A 49 3.28 -9.85 2.85
CA LEU A 49 2.95 -10.38 1.51
C LEU A 49 3.92 -9.91 0.41
N TRP A 50 4.83 -9.00 0.77
CA TRP A 50 5.78 -8.36 -0.15
C TRP A 50 7.19 -8.42 0.44
N THR A 51 8.19 -8.35 -0.43
CA THR A 51 9.60 -8.38 -0.02
C THR A 51 10.19 -6.98 -0.10
N ALA A 52 10.69 -6.48 1.03
CA ALA A 52 11.45 -5.24 1.08
C ALA A 52 12.84 -5.43 0.46
N GLY A 53 13.31 -4.40 -0.23
CA GLY A 53 14.62 -4.37 -0.87
C GLY A 53 15.16 -2.95 -1.03
N ARG A 54 16.42 -2.88 -1.47
CA ARG A 54 17.17 -1.63 -1.63
C ARG A 54 16.81 -0.93 -2.94
N ASN A 55 16.04 0.16 -2.87
CA ASN A 55 15.71 1.00 -4.05
C ASN A 55 16.57 2.26 -4.19
N PHE A 56 17.08 2.79 -3.07
CA PHE A 56 17.87 4.02 -3.04
C PHE A 56 19.27 3.75 -2.49
N HIS A 57 20.26 4.51 -2.95
CA HIS A 57 21.62 4.44 -2.42
C HIS A 57 21.62 4.62 -0.88
N PRO A 58 22.44 3.88 -0.10
CA PRO A 58 22.44 3.97 1.37
C PRO A 58 22.74 5.36 1.93
N LYS A 59 23.42 6.22 1.15
CA LYS A 59 23.75 7.60 1.52
C LYS A 59 22.73 8.65 1.05
N THR A 60 21.58 8.23 0.52
CA THR A 60 20.53 9.16 0.10
C THR A 60 19.99 9.92 1.31
N PRO A 61 19.98 11.26 1.30
CA PRO A 61 19.57 12.05 2.45
C PRO A 61 18.05 12.00 2.64
N LEU A 62 17.59 12.07 3.89
CA LEU A 62 16.16 12.13 4.23
C LEU A 62 15.41 13.26 3.49
N SER A 63 16.09 14.38 3.22
CA SER A 63 15.53 15.50 2.45
C SER A 63 15.14 15.12 1.01
N TYR A 64 15.87 14.19 0.39
CA TYR A 64 15.53 13.68 -0.94
C TYR A 64 14.25 12.85 -0.90
N PHE A 65 14.14 11.91 0.06
CA PHE A 65 12.91 11.13 0.27
C PHE A 65 11.69 12.03 0.51
N LYS A 66 11.84 13.08 1.31
CA LYS A 66 10.77 14.07 1.53
C LYS A 66 10.37 14.81 0.25
N LYS A 67 11.33 15.17 -0.60
CA LYS A 67 11.06 15.83 -1.89
C LYS A 67 10.31 14.93 -2.88
N LEU A 68 10.47 13.60 -2.80
CA LEU A 68 9.71 12.68 -3.66
C LEU A 68 8.20 12.73 -3.36
N CYS A 69 7.81 13.07 -2.12
CA CYS A 69 6.42 13.16 -1.67
C CYS A 69 5.84 14.59 -1.87
N GLY A 70 5.59 14.99 -3.12
CA GLY A 70 5.22 16.37 -3.48
C GLY A 70 3.74 16.76 -3.35
N VAL A 71 2.84 15.83 -3.05
CA VAL A 71 1.40 16.12 -2.93
C VAL A 71 1.12 16.83 -1.60
N LEU A 72 0.48 18.00 -1.67
CA LEU A 72 0.05 18.74 -0.48
C LEU A 72 -1.24 18.14 0.12
N PRO A 73 -1.51 18.35 1.42
CA PRO A 73 -2.77 17.95 2.03
C PRO A 73 -3.99 18.47 1.26
N GLU A 74 -5.08 17.71 1.31
CA GLU A 74 -6.31 18.05 0.58
C GLU A 74 -6.82 19.44 0.98
N ASN A 75 -7.25 20.20 -0.04
CA ASN A 75 -7.93 21.48 0.14
C ASN A 75 -9.37 21.34 -0.35
N GLU A 76 -10.33 21.45 0.58
CA GLU A 76 -11.77 21.37 0.28
C GLU A 76 -12.22 22.42 -0.75
N GLU A 77 -11.57 23.59 -0.80
CA GLU A 77 -11.88 24.67 -1.75
C GLU A 77 -11.49 24.35 -3.20
N HIS A 78 -10.64 23.34 -3.42
CA HIS A 78 -10.12 22.97 -4.74
C HIS A 78 -10.68 21.64 -5.27
N ARG A 79 -11.72 21.10 -4.62
CA ARG A 79 -12.31 19.83 -5.06
C ARG A 79 -13.04 19.99 -6.38
N LEU A 80 -12.73 19.09 -7.31
CA LEU A 80 -13.47 18.98 -8.58
C LEU A 80 -14.86 18.39 -8.32
N PRO A 81 -15.86 18.71 -9.18
CA PRO A 81 -17.17 18.09 -9.10
C PRO A 81 -17.10 16.56 -9.19
N GLN A 82 -17.88 15.87 -8.36
CA GLN A 82 -17.93 14.41 -8.38
C GLN A 82 -18.61 13.88 -9.66
N ARG A 83 -17.92 13.00 -10.39
CA ARG A 83 -18.47 12.30 -11.56
C ARG A 83 -19.14 10.98 -11.15
N ARG A 84 -20.39 10.78 -11.58
CA ARG A 84 -21.15 9.54 -11.32
C ARG A 84 -21.21 8.67 -12.57
N HIS A 85 -21.01 7.37 -12.41
CA HIS A 85 -21.07 6.38 -13.48
C HIS A 85 -22.20 5.37 -13.21
N ARG A 86 -22.96 5.00 -14.24
CA ARG A 86 -23.92 3.89 -14.15
C ARG A 86 -23.14 2.58 -14.30
N ILE A 87 -23.23 1.71 -13.30
CA ILE A 87 -22.51 0.43 -13.27
C ILE A 87 -23.42 -0.79 -13.45
N GLU A 88 -24.74 -0.56 -13.55
CA GLU A 88 -25.73 -1.61 -13.74
C GLU A 88 -25.46 -2.39 -15.04
N GLY A 89 -25.40 -3.72 -14.93
CA GLY A 89 -25.10 -4.61 -16.06
C GLY A 89 -23.63 -4.66 -16.49
N LEU A 90 -22.74 -3.89 -15.84
CA LEU A 90 -21.31 -3.93 -16.16
C LEU A 90 -20.63 -5.11 -15.46
N ARG A 91 -20.00 -6.01 -16.24
CA ARG A 91 -19.16 -7.08 -15.69
C ARG A 91 -17.72 -6.61 -15.58
N ILE A 92 -17.29 -6.28 -14.36
CA ILE A 92 -15.90 -5.92 -14.06
C ILE A 92 -15.05 -7.21 -14.09
N PRO A 93 -13.93 -7.25 -14.83
CA PRO A 93 -13.07 -8.42 -14.89
C PRO A 93 -12.29 -8.61 -13.57
N GLU A 94 -11.91 -9.85 -13.28
CA GLU A 94 -11.07 -10.18 -12.11
C GLU A 94 -9.67 -9.57 -12.20
N ASN A 95 -9.13 -9.46 -13.42
CA ASN A 95 -7.83 -8.86 -13.70
C ASN A 95 -7.95 -7.84 -14.83
N PHE A 96 -7.25 -6.71 -14.72
CA PHE A 96 -7.26 -5.67 -15.73
C PHE A 96 -5.88 -4.99 -15.82
N ASP A 97 -5.36 -4.87 -17.04
CA ASP A 97 -4.14 -4.11 -17.34
C ASP A 97 -4.39 -3.19 -18.54
N SER A 98 -4.31 -1.88 -18.31
CA SER A 98 -4.50 -0.86 -19.35
C SER A 98 -3.54 -1.05 -20.53
N ARG A 99 -2.32 -1.54 -20.29
CA ARG A 99 -1.31 -1.76 -21.34
C ARG A 99 -1.69 -2.89 -22.30
N GLN A 100 -2.47 -3.86 -21.82
CA GLN A 100 -2.99 -4.97 -22.63
C GLN A 100 -4.25 -4.58 -23.39
N ASN A 101 -5.12 -3.76 -22.79
CA ASN A 101 -6.39 -3.34 -23.39
C ASN A 101 -6.21 -2.22 -24.42
N TRP A 102 -5.19 -1.36 -24.25
CA TRP A 102 -4.85 -0.30 -25.20
C TRP A 102 -3.38 -0.43 -25.66
N PRO A 103 -3.05 -1.47 -26.44
CA PRO A 103 -1.67 -1.78 -26.80
C PRO A 103 -1.03 -0.72 -27.71
N ASN A 104 -1.84 0.03 -28.45
CA ASN A 104 -1.43 1.11 -29.35
C ASN A 104 -1.20 2.45 -28.64
N CYS A 105 -1.33 2.50 -27.31
CA CYS A 105 -1.04 3.68 -26.50
C CYS A 105 0.32 3.51 -25.80
N PRO A 106 1.45 3.90 -26.43
CA PRO A 106 2.79 3.68 -25.87
C PRO A 106 3.00 4.40 -24.53
N SER A 107 2.33 5.52 -24.30
CA SER A 107 2.38 6.28 -23.05
C SER A 107 1.97 5.46 -21.81
N LEU A 108 1.14 4.43 -21.96
CA LEU A 108 0.72 3.57 -20.84
C LEU A 108 1.85 2.67 -20.32
N LYS A 109 2.93 2.51 -21.09
CA LYS A 109 4.11 1.71 -20.72
C LYS A 109 5.27 2.58 -20.23
N GLU A 110 5.14 3.90 -20.34
CA GLU A 110 6.18 4.86 -19.98
C GLU A 110 6.25 5.02 -18.46
N ILE A 111 7.45 4.87 -17.89
CA ILE A 111 7.75 5.20 -16.49
C ILE A 111 8.56 6.50 -16.50
N ARG A 112 8.06 7.53 -15.82
CA ARG A 112 8.68 8.86 -15.75
C ARG A 112 9.48 9.04 -14.46
N ASP A 113 10.46 9.93 -14.53
CA ASP A 113 11.27 10.34 -13.38
C ASP A 113 10.97 11.81 -13.02
N GLN A 114 10.56 12.05 -11.77
CA GLN A 114 10.33 13.40 -11.23
C GLN A 114 11.64 14.09 -10.80
N GLY A 115 12.75 13.35 -10.76
CA GLY A 115 14.05 13.82 -10.31
C GLY A 115 14.05 14.30 -8.86
N SER A 116 14.86 15.33 -8.57
CA SER A 116 14.97 15.94 -7.23
C SER A 116 13.85 16.98 -6.96
N CYS A 117 12.70 16.85 -7.60
CA CYS A 117 11.56 17.76 -7.52
C CYS A 117 10.33 17.04 -6.97
N GLY A 118 9.53 17.73 -6.14
CA GLY A 118 8.23 17.25 -5.68
C GLY A 118 7.12 17.50 -6.71
N SER A 119 7.32 17.02 -7.93
CA SER A 119 6.45 17.24 -9.09
C SER A 119 5.64 16.00 -9.47
N CYS A 120 5.31 15.15 -8.49
CA CYS A 120 4.52 13.93 -8.70
C CYS A 120 3.01 14.19 -8.80
N TRP A 121 2.56 15.39 -8.42
CA TRP A 121 1.17 15.85 -8.53
C TRP A 121 0.83 16.25 -9.97
#